data_AF-A0A7U3ZGB3-F1
#
_entry.id   AF-A0A7U3ZGB3-F1
#
_cell.length_a   1.000
_cell.length_b   1.000
_cell.length_c   1.000
_cell.angle_alpha   90.00
_cell.angle_beta   90.00
_cell.angle_gamma   90.00
#
_symmetry.space_group_name_H-M   'P 1'
#
loop_
_entity.id
_entity.type
_entity.pdbx_description
1 polymer ?
#
loop_
_entity_poly.entity_id
_entity_poly.type
_entity_poly.pdbx_seq_one_letter_code
_entity_poly.pdbx_strand_id
1 'polypeptide(L)'
;MYRSISKRELNFIMKYPVRLIIFVIGLGLSFISFEANAKEDKRTVNTAGLSKGRDKAFEQYITDNFTPFIEQDEWKVFTEVVTLYNQSPSKLLDVNAEKKQQFKNAVKLLNHAMNSINDENAKNWNESIRKTVHNIEFLWIVNWETLTPAHDTEKIIGEPISMLNGF
;
A
#
# COMPACT_ATOMS: atom_id res chain seq x y z
N MET A 1 -49.15 -42.56 12.01
CA MET A 1 -47.78 -42.78 12.49
C MET A 1 -46.84 -42.12 11.49
N TYR A 2 -46.50 -40.84 11.69
CA TYR A 2 -45.75 -40.02 10.72
C TYR A 2 -44.28 -39.92 11.14
N ARG A 3 -43.39 -40.21 10.19
CA ARG A 3 -41.94 -40.36 10.36
C ARG A 3 -41.26 -38.98 10.33
N SER A 4 -40.52 -38.67 11.38
CA SER A 4 -39.78 -37.41 11.57
C SER A 4 -38.61 -37.28 10.58
N ILE A 5 -38.53 -36.12 9.93
CA ILE A 5 -37.41 -35.69 9.07
C ILE A 5 -36.34 -35.08 9.96
N SER A 6 -35.12 -35.60 9.84
CA SER A 6 -33.92 -35.22 10.60
C SER A 6 -33.45 -33.82 10.23
N LYS A 7 -33.56 -32.87 11.17
CA LYS A 7 -32.78 -31.62 11.19
C LYS A 7 -31.31 -31.97 11.47
N ARG A 8 -30.47 -31.98 10.43
CA ARG A 8 -29.02 -31.75 10.54
C ARG A 8 -28.45 -31.47 9.15
N GLU A 9 -28.89 -30.35 8.60
CA GLU A 9 -28.17 -29.60 7.58
C GLU A 9 -26.90 -28.97 8.18
N LEU A 10 -25.90 -28.80 7.31
CA LEU A 10 -24.85 -27.77 7.37
C LEU A 10 -23.85 -27.85 8.52
N ASN A 11 -22.62 -28.27 8.22
CA ASN A 11 -21.39 -27.54 8.56
C ASN A 11 -20.17 -28.27 7.99
N PHE A 12 -19.71 -27.87 6.80
CA PHE A 12 -18.31 -28.04 6.42
C PHE A 12 -17.74 -26.69 6.04
N ILE A 13 -17.45 -25.87 7.05
CA ILE A 13 -16.64 -24.67 6.90
C ILE A 13 -15.20 -25.07 7.19
N MET A 14 -14.40 -25.11 6.12
CA MET A 14 -12.97 -25.37 6.16
C MET A 14 -12.28 -24.25 6.94
N LYS A 15 -11.76 -24.57 8.12
CA LYS A 15 -11.14 -23.65 9.07
C LYS A 15 -9.63 -23.63 8.82
N TYR A 16 -9.15 -22.76 7.94
CA TYR A 16 -7.72 -22.54 7.76
C TYR A 16 -7.17 -21.77 8.99
N PRO A 17 -6.15 -22.29 9.70
CA PRO A 17 -5.58 -21.57 10.83
C PRO A 17 -4.67 -20.45 10.32
N VAL A 18 -5.18 -19.21 10.30
CA VAL A 18 -4.35 -18.02 10.18
C VAL A 18 -3.51 -17.91 11.46
N ARG A 19 -2.20 -18.17 11.35
CA ARG A 19 -1.27 -17.95 12.46
C ARG A 19 -0.93 -16.46 12.52
N LEU A 20 -1.64 -15.75 13.39
CA LEU A 20 -1.34 -14.36 13.76
C LEU A 20 -0.01 -14.34 14.54
N ILE A 21 1.05 -13.81 13.95
CA ILE A 21 2.33 -13.57 14.63
C ILE A 21 2.35 -12.08 14.98
N ILE A 22 2.21 -11.77 16.28
CA ILE A 22 2.23 -10.39 16.79
C ILE A 22 3.66 -10.05 17.20
N PHE A 23 4.30 -9.10 16.50
CA PHE A 23 5.53 -8.45 16.97
C PHE A 23 5.18 -7.08 17.57
N VAL A 24 5.15 -7.01 18.89
CA VAL A 24 4.99 -5.73 19.61
C VAL A 24 6.32 -5.00 19.63
N ILE A 25 6.57 -4.14 18.65
CA ILE A 25 7.63 -3.12 18.73
C ILE A 25 6.98 -1.85 19.27
N GLY A 26 7.16 -1.61 20.56
CA GLY A 26 6.76 -0.38 21.24
C GLY A 26 7.61 0.78 20.76
N LEU A 27 7.02 1.63 19.93
CA LEU A 27 7.55 2.94 19.58
C LEU A 27 6.54 3.97 20.10
N GLY A 28 6.93 4.68 21.15
CA GLY A 28 6.18 5.82 21.66
C GLY A 28 6.13 6.91 20.61
N LEU A 29 4.98 7.05 19.95
CA LEU A 29 4.69 8.20 19.10
C LEU A 29 4.41 9.39 20.01
N SER A 30 5.41 10.24 20.23
CA SER A 30 5.18 11.58 20.75
C SER A 30 4.43 12.38 19.69
N PHE A 31 3.11 12.51 19.85
CA PHE A 31 2.30 13.44 19.06
C PHE A 31 2.76 14.87 19.36
N ILE A 32 3.59 15.44 18.49
CA ILE A 32 3.90 16.87 18.54
C ILE A 32 2.74 17.59 17.85
N SER A 33 1.85 18.19 18.64
CA SER A 33 0.77 19.04 18.14
C SER A 33 1.35 20.26 17.43
N PHE A 34 1.34 20.24 16.10
CA PHE A 34 1.57 21.42 15.26
C PHE A 34 0.21 21.89 14.75
N GLU A 35 -0.23 23.08 15.16
CA GLU A 35 -1.33 23.79 14.53
C GLU A 35 -0.97 24.08 13.07
N ALA A 36 -1.56 23.33 12.16
CA ALA A 36 -1.48 23.61 10.73
C ALA A 36 -2.58 24.60 10.36
N ASN A 37 -2.23 25.88 10.24
CA ASN A 37 -3.05 26.85 9.52
C ASN A 37 -2.91 26.56 8.01
N ALA A 38 -3.72 25.63 7.49
CA ALA A 38 -3.80 25.39 6.07
C ALA A 38 -4.56 26.54 5.40
N LYS A 39 -3.83 27.56 4.91
CA LYS A 39 -4.38 28.46 3.90
C LYS A 39 -4.59 27.65 2.63
N GLU A 40 -5.84 27.49 2.26
CA GLU A 40 -6.30 26.87 1.02
C GLU A 40 -5.85 27.74 -0.17
N ASP A 41 -4.65 27.49 -0.69
CA ASP A 41 -4.17 28.15 -1.90
C ASP A 41 -4.84 27.49 -3.11
N LYS A 42 -5.88 28.15 -3.61
CA LYS A 42 -6.56 27.84 -4.87
C LYS A 42 -5.63 28.11 -6.06
N ARG A 43 -4.58 27.31 -6.24
CA ARG A 43 -3.83 27.09 -7.49
C ARG A 43 -2.65 26.14 -7.27
N THR A 44 -2.93 24.86 -7.16
CA THR A 44 -1.96 23.83 -7.57
C THR A 44 -2.74 22.70 -8.22
N VAL A 45 -2.42 22.41 -9.47
CA VAL A 45 -2.92 21.20 -10.14
C VAL A 45 -2.65 20.03 -9.19
N ASN A 46 -3.66 19.18 -8.96
CA ASN A 46 -3.61 17.99 -8.10
C ASN A 46 -2.64 16.90 -8.64
N THR A 47 -1.35 17.23 -8.77
CA THR A 47 -0.28 16.33 -9.21
C THR A 47 0.57 15.82 -8.05
N ALA A 48 0.51 16.46 -6.88
CA ALA A 48 1.26 16.03 -5.70
C ALA A 48 0.62 14.78 -5.08
N GLY A 49 1.39 13.70 -4.91
CA GLY A 49 1.00 12.55 -4.09
C GLY A 49 0.78 12.93 -2.62
N LEU A 50 0.81 11.95 -1.71
CA LEU A 50 0.88 12.15 -0.26
C LEU A 50 2.23 12.77 0.15
N SER A 51 2.51 14.00 -0.28
CA SER A 51 3.71 14.76 0.08
C SER A 51 3.54 15.45 1.44
N LYS A 52 4.66 15.92 2.01
CA LYS A 52 4.71 16.67 3.26
C LYS A 52 3.67 17.79 3.29
N GLY A 53 2.70 17.70 4.20
CA GLY A 53 1.59 18.65 4.35
C GLY A 53 0.24 18.13 3.85
N ARG A 54 0.20 17.18 2.89
CA ARG A 54 -1.02 16.47 2.48
C ARG A 54 -1.22 15.16 3.23
N ASP A 55 -0.14 14.58 3.74
CA ASP A 55 -0.12 13.37 4.58
C ASP A 55 -1.00 13.51 5.83
N LYS A 56 -0.95 14.64 6.53
CA LYS A 56 -1.81 14.89 7.70
C LYS A 56 -3.30 14.97 7.37
N ALA A 57 -3.65 15.69 6.30
CA ALA A 57 -5.04 15.79 5.85
C ALA A 57 -5.59 14.42 5.41
N PHE A 58 -4.73 13.60 4.80
CA PHE A 58 -5.06 12.23 4.46
C PHE A 58 -5.25 11.35 5.71
N GLU A 59 -4.34 11.42 6.68
CA GLU A 59 -4.44 10.69 7.95
C GLU A 59 -5.72 11.05 8.72
N GLN A 60 -6.08 12.33 8.76
CA GLN A 60 -7.35 12.77 9.33
C GLN A 60 -8.55 12.17 8.58
N TYR A 61 -8.55 12.24 7.25
CA TYR A 61 -9.61 11.65 6.43
C TYR A 61 -9.78 10.14 6.67
N ILE A 62 -8.67 9.40 6.79
CA ILE A 62 -8.71 7.97 7.09
C ILE A 62 -9.25 7.70 8.50
N THR A 63 -8.83 8.50 9.48
CA THR A 63 -9.31 8.39 10.87
C THR A 63 -10.82 8.59 10.96
N ASP A 64 -11.35 9.58 10.23
CA ASP A 64 -12.76 9.96 10.27
C ASP A 64 -13.67 8.96 9.53
N ASN A 65 -13.17 8.26 8.51
CA ASN A 65 -14.01 7.46 7.60
C ASN A 65 -13.71 5.96 7.63
N PHE A 66 -12.55 5.55 8.16
CA PHE A 66 -12.07 4.17 8.11
C PHE A 66 -11.46 3.73 9.45
N THR A 67 -12.12 4.03 10.56
CA THR A 67 -11.67 3.66 11.92
C THR A 67 -11.27 2.18 12.08
N PRO A 68 -11.98 1.19 11.50
CA PRO A 68 -11.56 -0.21 11.61
C PRO A 68 -10.24 -0.52 10.88
N PHE A 69 -9.81 0.33 9.96
CA PHE A 69 -8.56 0.17 9.23
C PHE A 69 -7.36 0.73 10.00
N ILE A 70 -7.53 1.85 10.72
CA ILE A 70 -6.42 2.47 11.48
C ILE A 70 -5.92 1.60 12.65
N GLU A 71 -6.74 0.67 13.12
CA GLU A 71 -6.39 -0.29 14.18
C GLU A 71 -5.58 -1.48 13.66
N GLN A 72 -5.42 -1.62 12.34
CA GLN A 72 -4.71 -2.73 11.71
C GLN A 72 -3.20 -2.45 11.61
N ASP A 73 -2.39 -3.50 11.70
CA ASP A 73 -0.93 -3.40 11.55
C ASP A 73 -0.53 -2.84 10.17
N GLU A 74 -1.37 -3.09 9.16
CA GLU A 74 -1.20 -2.59 7.80
C GLU A 74 -1.25 -1.06 7.73
N TRP A 75 -2.07 -0.40 8.56
CA TRP A 75 -2.06 1.05 8.64
C TRP A 75 -0.73 1.59 9.17
N LYS A 76 -0.16 0.94 10.19
CA LYS A 76 1.16 1.27 10.73
C LYS A 76 2.25 1.10 9.67
N VAL A 77 2.22 0.01 8.90
CA VAL A 77 3.18 -0.21 7.81
C VAL A 77 3.04 0.85 6.72
N PHE A 78 1.81 1.17 6.32
CA PHE A 78 1.54 2.18 5.30
C PHE A 78 2.10 3.54 5.72
N THR A 79 1.72 4.01 6.92
CA THR A 79 2.13 5.30 7.46
C THR A 79 3.63 5.40 7.67
N GLU A 80 4.28 4.35 8.17
CA GLU A 80 5.74 4.30 8.35
C GLU A 80 6.48 4.49 7.01
N VAL A 81 6.09 3.75 5.97
CA VAL A 81 6.76 3.81 4.66
C VAL A 81 6.49 5.15 3.96
N VAL A 82 5.26 5.68 4.03
CA VAL A 82 4.93 7.01 3.48
C VAL A 82 5.66 8.12 4.23
N THR A 83 5.80 8.00 5.56
CA THR A 83 6.57 8.94 6.37
C THR A 83 8.04 8.89 5.97
N LEU A 84 8.60 7.69 5.78
CA LEU A 84 9.97 7.51 5.34
C LEU A 84 10.21 8.15 3.97
N TYR A 85 9.28 7.92 3.02
CA TYR A 85 9.28 8.58 1.72
C TYR A 85 9.31 10.11 1.83
N ASN A 86 8.47 10.69 2.69
CA ASN A 86 8.34 12.15 2.81
C ASN A 86 9.48 12.82 3.58
N GLN A 87 10.03 12.14 4.59
CA GLN A 87 11.00 12.74 5.51
C GLN A 87 12.44 12.38 5.16
N SER A 88 12.68 11.19 4.61
CA SER A 88 14.02 10.69 4.30
C SER A 88 13.97 9.69 3.15
N PRO A 89 13.68 10.13 1.90
CA PRO A 89 13.49 9.23 0.76
C PRO A 89 14.65 8.26 0.53
N SER A 90 15.89 8.66 0.82
CA SER A 90 17.07 7.79 0.69
C SER A 90 17.03 6.56 1.60
N LYS A 91 16.36 6.63 2.75
CA LYS A 91 16.20 5.50 3.67
C LYS A 91 15.22 4.44 3.14
N LEU A 92 14.43 4.74 2.10
CA LEU A 92 13.60 3.72 1.45
C LEU A 92 14.44 2.61 0.81
N LEU A 93 15.71 2.89 0.50
CA LEU A 93 16.63 1.90 -0.08
C LEU A 93 16.98 0.79 0.92
N ASP A 94 16.97 1.12 2.22
CA ASP A 94 17.29 0.18 3.30
C ASP A 94 16.10 -0.68 3.74
N VAL A 95 14.90 -0.42 3.19
CA VAL A 95 13.69 -1.20 3.51
C VAL A 95 13.86 -2.62 2.95
N ASN A 96 13.71 -3.62 3.80
CA ASN A 96 13.87 -5.02 3.41
C ASN A 96 12.68 -5.53 2.56
N ALA A 97 12.85 -6.68 1.90
CA ALA A 97 11.83 -7.26 1.01
C ALA A 97 10.51 -7.58 1.72
N GLU A 98 10.56 -8.01 2.98
CA GLU A 98 9.37 -8.31 3.79
C GLU A 98 8.52 -7.05 4.01
N LYS A 99 9.13 -5.96 4.48
CA LYS A 99 8.47 -4.68 4.72
C LYS A 99 7.93 -4.07 3.42
N LYS A 100 8.65 -4.20 2.30
CA LYS A 100 8.15 -3.84 0.97
C LYS A 100 6.86 -4.60 0.62
N GLN A 101 6.81 -5.91 0.90
CA GLN A 101 5.62 -6.72 0.64
C GLN A 101 4.46 -6.37 1.59
N GLN A 102 4.74 -6.15 2.87
CA GLN A 102 3.74 -5.68 3.85
C GLN A 102 3.14 -4.34 3.41
N PHE A 103 3.96 -3.41 2.91
CA PHE A 103 3.48 -2.15 2.37
C PHE A 103 2.55 -2.34 1.16
N LYS A 104 2.94 -3.18 0.19
CA LYS A 104 2.08 -3.51 -0.95
C LYS A 104 0.73 -4.11 -0.53
N ASN A 105 0.72 -4.95 0.50
CA ASN A 105 -0.51 -5.53 1.04
C ASN A 105 -1.37 -4.46 1.73
N ALA A 106 -0.76 -3.58 2.53
CA ALA A 106 -1.44 -2.46 3.18
C ALA A 106 -2.10 -1.52 2.17
N VAL A 107 -1.41 -1.19 1.07
CA VAL A 107 -1.95 -0.39 -0.03
C VAL A 107 -3.18 -1.06 -0.65
N LYS A 108 -3.14 -2.39 -0.87
CA LYS A 108 -4.30 -3.13 -1.43
C LYS A 108 -5.51 -3.07 -0.50
N LEU A 109 -5.31 -3.28 0.80
CA LEU A 109 -6.39 -3.24 1.79
C LEU A 109 -6.98 -1.84 1.92
N LEU A 110 -6.13 -0.82 1.97
CA LEU A 110 -6.54 0.58 2.01
C LEU A 110 -7.35 0.98 0.77
N ASN A 111 -6.86 0.65 -0.42
CA ASN A 111 -7.59 0.90 -1.67
C ASN A 111 -8.94 0.17 -1.69
N HIS A 112 -8.99 -1.08 -1.21
CA HIS A 112 -10.23 -1.84 -1.10
C HIS A 112 -11.22 -1.16 -0.15
N ALA A 113 -10.76 -0.73 1.03
CA ALA A 113 -11.58 -0.01 1.99
C ALA A 113 -12.11 1.30 1.38
N MET A 114 -11.24 2.10 0.76
CA MET A 114 -11.61 3.39 0.17
C MET A 114 -12.54 3.26 -1.03
N ASN A 115 -12.42 2.20 -1.83
CA ASN A 115 -13.34 1.94 -2.94
C ASN A 115 -14.72 1.44 -2.49
N SER A 116 -14.88 1.03 -1.23
CA SER A 116 -16.17 0.57 -0.70
C SER A 116 -17.15 1.71 -0.43
N ILE A 117 -16.66 2.96 -0.33
CA ILE A 117 -17.50 4.15 -0.17
C ILE A 117 -17.54 4.94 -1.48
N ASN A 118 -18.74 5.35 -1.90
CA ASN A 118 -18.92 6.18 -3.10
C ASN A 118 -18.77 7.66 -2.75
N ASP A 119 -17.54 8.04 -2.38
CA ASP A 119 -17.16 9.40 -1.98
C ASP A 119 -16.14 9.97 -2.97
N GLU A 120 -16.30 11.25 -3.34
CA GLU A 120 -15.39 11.94 -4.25
C GLU A 120 -14.03 12.20 -3.59
N ASN A 121 -14.01 12.45 -2.28
CA ASN A 121 -12.75 12.59 -1.55
C ASN A 121 -11.98 11.27 -1.52
N ALA A 122 -12.66 10.12 -1.34
CA ALA A 122 -12.04 8.80 -1.44
C ALA A 122 -11.34 8.59 -2.78
N LYS A 123 -11.97 8.99 -3.89
CA LYS A 123 -11.39 8.90 -5.24
C LYS A 123 -10.14 9.79 -5.38
N ASN A 124 -10.21 11.03 -4.90
CA ASN A 124 -9.08 11.97 -4.94
C ASN A 124 -7.89 11.48 -4.09
N TRP A 125 -8.17 10.89 -2.92
CA TRP A 125 -7.16 10.30 -2.06
C TRP A 125 -6.57 9.03 -2.66
N ASN A 126 -7.38 8.15 -3.26
CA ASN A 126 -6.89 6.98 -3.97
C ASN A 126 -5.94 7.35 -5.11
N GLU A 127 -6.21 8.42 -5.85
CA GLU A 127 -5.27 8.90 -6.87
C GLU A 127 -3.95 9.38 -6.26
N SER A 128 -4.03 10.07 -5.12
CA SER A 128 -2.84 10.55 -4.39
C SER A 128 -2.00 9.39 -3.85
N ILE A 129 -2.65 8.35 -3.29
CA ILE A 129 -2.01 7.10 -2.87
C ILE A 129 -1.33 6.44 -4.07
N ARG A 130 -2.03 6.28 -5.20
CA ARG A 130 -1.49 5.64 -6.41
C ARG A 130 -0.20 6.33 -6.88
N LYS A 131 -0.17 7.67 -6.91
CA LYS A 131 1.03 8.44 -7.27
C LYS A 131 2.18 8.21 -6.28
N THR A 132 1.91 8.25 -4.98
CA THR A 132 2.92 8.00 -3.94
C THR A 132 3.49 6.59 -4.01
N VAL A 133 2.62 5.58 -4.12
CA VAL A 133 3.04 4.18 -4.23
C VAL A 133 3.90 3.97 -5.46
N HIS A 134 3.51 4.53 -6.60
CA HIS A 134 4.32 4.47 -7.82
C HIS A 134 5.72 5.05 -7.62
N ASN A 135 5.83 6.21 -6.98
CA ASN A 135 7.14 6.83 -6.71
C ASN A 135 7.98 5.99 -5.74
N ILE A 136 7.38 5.44 -4.68
CA ILE A 136 8.07 4.57 -3.72
C ILE A 136 8.58 3.29 -4.41
N GLU A 137 7.72 2.64 -5.21
CA GLU A 137 8.09 1.45 -5.95
C GLU A 137 9.18 1.73 -6.97
N PHE A 138 9.14 2.88 -7.65
CA PHE A 138 10.20 3.32 -8.54
C PHE A 138 11.56 3.38 -7.81
N LEU A 139 11.62 3.99 -6.63
CA LEU A 139 12.85 4.05 -5.83
C LEU A 139 13.39 2.68 -5.43
N TRP A 140 12.52 1.67 -5.32
CA TRP A 140 12.90 0.30 -4.99
C TRP A 140 13.36 -0.53 -6.18
N ILE A 141 12.89 -0.23 -7.40
CA ILE A 141 13.26 -0.98 -8.60
C ILE A 141 14.43 -0.35 -9.35
N VAL A 142 14.75 0.93 -9.14
CA VAL A 142 15.89 1.56 -9.82
C VAL A 142 17.20 0.97 -9.32
N ASN A 143 18.04 0.52 -10.25
CA ASN A 143 19.44 0.27 -9.93
C ASN A 143 20.15 1.63 -9.88
N TRP A 144 20.61 2.02 -8.69
CA TRP A 144 21.22 3.33 -8.45
C TRP A 144 22.65 3.47 -9.01
N GLU A 145 23.31 2.36 -9.34
CA GLU A 145 24.63 2.37 -9.99
C GLU A 145 24.51 2.61 -11.50
N THR A 146 23.48 2.04 -12.13
CA THR A 146 23.28 2.13 -13.58
C THR A 146 22.21 3.13 -14.01
N LEU A 147 21.42 3.64 -13.05
CA LEU A 147 20.23 4.48 -13.26
C LEU A 147 19.20 3.87 -14.23
N THR A 148 19.23 2.55 -14.38
CA THR A 148 18.26 1.79 -15.18
C THR A 148 17.23 1.13 -14.26
N PRO A 149 15.98 0.94 -14.70
CA PRO A 149 15.07 0.04 -14.01
C PRO A 149 15.74 -1.33 -13.87
N ALA A 150 15.68 -1.96 -12.70
CA ALA A 150 16.07 -3.34 -12.52
C ALA A 150 15.11 -4.20 -13.34
N HIS A 151 15.48 -4.46 -14.58
CA HIS A 151 14.89 -5.55 -15.33
C HIS A 151 15.23 -6.81 -14.53
N ASP A 152 14.21 -7.51 -14.03
CA ASP A 152 14.29 -8.96 -13.89
C ASP A 152 14.59 -9.47 -15.31
N THR A 153 15.88 -9.53 -15.63
CA THR A 153 16.38 -10.19 -16.81
C THR A 153 16.29 -11.66 -16.49
N GLU A 154 15.07 -12.18 -16.62
CA GLU A 154 14.93 -13.57 -17.02
C GLU A 154 15.76 -13.68 -18.30
N LYS A 155 16.93 -14.30 -18.11
CA LYS A 155 17.95 -14.48 -19.11
C LYS A 155 17.33 -15.33 -20.21
N ILE A 156 16.78 -14.70 -21.25
CA ILE A 156 16.41 -15.40 -22.49
C ILE A 156 17.72 -15.86 -23.12
N ILE A 157 18.19 -17.03 -22.70
CA ILE A 157 19.23 -17.79 -23.37
C ILE A 157 18.54 -18.57 -24.50
N GLY A 158 18.94 -18.27 -25.74
CA GLY A 158 18.75 -19.12 -26.93
C GLY A 158 17.47 -18.81 -27.73
N GLU A 159 17.49 -18.60 -29.04
CA GLU A 159 18.45 -19.03 -30.06
C GLU A 159 18.68 -17.94 -31.13
N PRO A 160 19.86 -17.92 -31.79
CA PRO A 160 20.09 -17.06 -32.94
C PRO A 160 19.13 -17.44 -34.08
N ILE A 161 18.51 -16.43 -34.70
CA ILE A 161 17.61 -16.59 -35.86
C ILE A 161 18.45 -17.03 -37.06
N SER A 162 18.75 -18.33 -37.16
CA SER A 162 19.28 -18.96 -38.37
C SER A 162 18.14 -19.54 -39.20
N MET A 163 17.23 -18.70 -39.71
CA MET A 163 16.32 -19.07 -40.80
C MET A 163 16.05 -17.86 -41.70
N LEU A 164 17.09 -17.45 -42.43
CA LEU A 164 16.97 -16.58 -43.59
C LEU A 164 17.85 -17.18 -44.69
N ASN A 165 17.45 -18.37 -45.16
CA ASN A 165 17.91 -18.93 -46.42
C ASN A 165 16.76 -19.75 -47.01
N GLY A 166 16.17 -19.17 -48.06
CA GLY A 166 15.13 -19.76 -48.88
C GLY A 166 14.89 -18.84 -50.06
N PHE A 167 15.87 -18.80 -50.96
CA PHE A 167 15.64 -18.54 -52.38
C PHE A 167 14.84 -19.69 -52.98
#